data_AF-A0A7V6DDZ3-F1
#
_entry.id   AF-A0A7V6DDZ3-F1
#
_cell.length_a   1.000
_cell.length_b   1.000
_cell.length_c   1.000
_cell.angle_alpha   90.00
_cell.angle_beta   90.00
_cell.angle_gamma   90.00
#
_symmetry.space_group_name_H-M   'P 1'
#
loop_
_entity.id
_entity.type
_entity.pdbx_description
1 polymer ?
#
loop_
_entity_poly.entity_id
_entity_poly.type
_entity_poly.pdbx_seq_one_letter_code
_entity_poly.pdbx_strand_id
1 'polypeptide(L)'
;MVEDDALAVIMEVAEERGAAGTVAEARRARRLLGEGRFNVAVLGQFKRGKSTLINALLGRSLLPTDVAPLTSTITIVEHGKEETARVLYADGRREFVGVEDVAACVSEEGNPGAA
;
A
#
# COMPACT_ATOMS: atom_id res chain seq x y z
N MET A 1 24.56 -8.21 -3.47
CA MET A 1 25.09 -7.05 -2.71
C MET A 1 25.80 -6.05 -3.63
N VAL A 2 25.31 -5.85 -4.87
CA VAL A 2 25.99 -4.99 -5.87
C VAL A 2 25.14 -3.75 -6.18
N GLU A 3 23.84 -3.75 -5.85
CA GLU A 3 22.92 -2.65 -6.21
C GLU A 3 23.04 -1.36 -5.37
N ASP A 4 23.51 -1.40 -4.11
CA ASP A 4 23.50 -0.21 -3.23
C ASP A 4 24.58 0.82 -3.61
N ASP A 5 25.69 0.33 -4.17
CA ASP A 5 26.88 1.13 -4.46
C ASP A 5 26.70 2.01 -5.72
N ALA A 6 26.03 1.48 -6.76
CA ALA A 6 25.78 2.22 -8.00
C ALA A 6 24.86 3.43 -7.79
N LEU A 7 23.84 3.31 -6.93
CA LEU A 7 22.93 4.41 -6.63
C LEU A 7 23.59 5.51 -5.79
N ALA A 8 24.54 5.15 -4.93
CA ALA A 8 25.34 6.12 -4.20
C ALA A 8 26.17 6.99 -5.15
N VAL A 9 26.87 6.36 -6.11
CA VAL A 9 27.66 7.06 -7.13
C VAL A 9 26.79 7.97 -8.00
N ILE A 10 25.60 7.51 -8.42
CA ILE A 10 24.67 8.33 -9.21
C ILE A 10 24.23 9.57 -8.42
N MET A 11 23.97 9.43 -7.12
CA MET A 11 23.58 10.57 -6.27
C MET A 11 24.71 11.59 -6.13
N GLU A 12 25.94 11.13 -5.87
CA GLU A 12 27.12 11.99 -5.74
C GLU A 12 27.35 12.83 -7.00
N VAL A 13 27.40 12.18 -8.17
CA VAL A 13 27.58 12.87 -9.46
C VAL A 13 26.41 13.82 -9.77
N ALA A 14 25.19 13.46 -9.39
CA ALA A 14 24.02 14.32 -9.62
C ALA A 14 24.02 15.56 -8.71
N GLU A 15 24.50 15.44 -7.48
CA GLU A 15 24.67 16.57 -6.56
C GLU A 15 25.75 17.54 -7.06
N GLU A 16 26.90 17.03 -7.49
CA GLU A 16 27.97 17.84 -8.09
C GLU A 16 27.50 18.62 -9.33
N ARG A 17 26.60 18.04 -10.11
CA ARG A 17 26.05 18.65 -11.33
C ARG A 17 24.81 19.51 -11.09
N GLY A 18 24.35 19.66 -9.85
CA GLY A 18 23.13 20.41 -9.51
C GLY A 18 21.85 19.79 -10.08
N ALA A 19 21.86 18.50 -10.41
CA ALA A 19 20.75 17.77 -11.00
C ALA A 19 19.77 17.25 -9.94
N ALA A 20 19.10 18.18 -9.24
CA ALA A 20 18.21 17.88 -8.10
C ALA A 20 17.12 16.83 -8.40
N GLY A 21 16.58 16.81 -9.63
CA GLY A 21 15.61 15.80 -10.06
C GLY A 21 16.20 14.38 -10.07
N THR A 22 17.42 14.22 -10.56
CA THR A 22 18.12 12.94 -10.59
C THR A 22 18.45 12.44 -9.18
N VAL A 23 18.83 13.35 -8.27
CA VAL A 23 19.04 13.02 -6.85
C VAL A 23 17.77 12.48 -6.22
N ALA A 24 16.62 13.11 -6.50
CA ALA A 24 15.32 12.67 -6.00
C ALA A 24 14.93 11.28 -6.53
N GLU A 25 15.11 11.03 -7.83
CA GLU A 25 14.81 9.73 -8.45
C GLU A 25 15.74 8.62 -7.95
N ALA A 26 17.05 8.88 -7.83
CA ALA A 26 18.00 7.91 -7.29
C ALA A 26 17.70 7.58 -5.81
N ARG A 27 17.36 8.58 -5.00
CA ARG A 27 16.95 8.36 -3.60
C ARG A 27 15.66 7.54 -3.51
N ARG A 28 14.71 7.77 -4.42
CA ARG A 28 13.48 6.97 -4.53
C ARG A 28 13.77 5.52 -4.91
N ALA A 29 14.61 5.30 -5.92
CA ALA A 29 15.02 3.97 -6.36
C ALA A 29 15.72 3.19 -5.24
N ARG A 30 16.69 3.83 -4.53
CA ARG A 30 17.37 3.21 -3.39
C ARG A 30 16.40 2.85 -2.26
N ARG A 31 15.42 3.72 -1.97
CA ARG A 31 14.38 3.40 -0.99
C ARG A 31 13.58 2.16 -1.41
N LEU A 32 13.13 2.09 -2.66
CA LEU A 32 12.34 0.96 -3.16
C LEU A 32 13.13 -0.35 -3.13
N LEU A 33 14.43 -0.32 -3.46
CA LEU A 33 15.31 -1.49 -3.43
C LEU A 33 15.65 -1.92 -1.99
N GLY A 34 15.96 -0.96 -1.11
CA GLY A 34 16.31 -1.22 0.29
C GLY A 34 15.14 -1.67 1.16
N GLU A 35 13.91 -1.31 0.80
CA GLU A 35 12.70 -1.74 1.52
C GLU A 35 12.40 -3.25 1.36
N GLY A 36 13.00 -3.94 0.37
CA GLY A 36 12.82 -5.38 0.18
C GLY A 36 11.36 -5.81 0.02
N ARG A 37 10.49 -4.90 -0.41
CA ARG A 37 9.04 -5.12 -0.49
C ARG A 37 8.71 -6.03 -1.66
N PHE A 38 8.13 -7.19 -1.35
CA PHE A 38 7.55 -8.08 -2.34
C PHE A 38 6.05 -7.78 -2.50
N ASN A 39 5.69 -7.00 -3.51
CA ASN A 39 4.31 -6.60 -3.74
C ASN A 39 3.52 -7.71 -4.45
N VAL A 40 2.42 -8.15 -3.84
CA VAL A 40 1.48 -9.11 -4.44
C VAL A 40 0.16 -8.41 -4.71
N ALA A 41 -0.23 -8.32 -5.97
CA ALA A 41 -1.53 -7.77 -6.37
C ALA A 41 -2.57 -8.91 -6.49
N VAL A 42 -3.63 -8.85 -5.69
CA VAL A 42 -4.76 -9.80 -5.78
C VAL A 42 -5.88 -9.15 -6.59
N LEU A 43 -6.04 -9.59 -7.84
CA LEU A 43 -6.99 -9.04 -8.80
C LEU A 43 -8.09 -10.05 -9.13
N GLY A 44 -9.28 -9.56 -9.47
CA GLY A 44 -10.38 -10.41 -9.94
C GLY A 44 -11.74 -9.74 -9.75
N GLN A 45 -12.75 -10.27 -10.46
CA GLN A 45 -14.13 -9.80 -10.34
C GLN A 45 -14.61 -9.85 -8.88
N PHE A 46 -15.59 -9.00 -8.55
CA PHE A 46 -16.26 -8.98 -7.26
C PHE A 46 -16.75 -10.39 -6.87
N LYS A 47 -16.76 -10.71 -5.56
CA LYS A 47 -17.33 -11.96 -5.01
C LYS A 47 -16.64 -13.28 -5.44
N ARG A 48 -15.33 -13.25 -5.67
CA ARG A 48 -14.52 -14.44 -6.00
C ARG A 48 -13.60 -14.91 -4.86
N GLY A 49 -13.87 -14.50 -3.61
CA GLY A 49 -13.09 -14.94 -2.45
C GLY A 49 -11.74 -14.24 -2.26
N LYS A 50 -11.52 -13.07 -2.87
CA LYS A 50 -10.27 -12.29 -2.73
C LYS A 50 -10.01 -11.91 -1.27
N SER A 51 -11.01 -11.34 -0.58
CA SER A 51 -10.91 -11.01 0.84
C SER A 51 -10.71 -12.25 1.70
N THR A 52 -11.34 -13.38 1.35
CA THR A 52 -11.16 -14.66 2.04
C THR A 52 -9.72 -15.17 1.91
N LEU A 53 -9.14 -15.11 0.71
CA LEU A 53 -7.74 -15.46 0.48
C LEU A 53 -6.79 -14.57 1.29
N ILE A 54 -7.01 -13.25 1.28
CA ILE A 54 -6.17 -12.31 2.03
C ILE A 54 -6.30 -12.58 3.53
N ASN A 55 -7.51 -12.75 4.07
CA ASN A 55 -7.72 -13.10 5.48
C ASN A 55 -7.03 -14.41 5.87
N ALA A 56 -7.07 -15.43 5.00
CA ALA A 56 -6.38 -16.69 5.23
C ALA A 56 -4.85 -16.50 5.27
N LEU A 57 -4.29 -15.68 4.37
CA LEU A 57 -2.86 -15.32 4.39
C LEU A 57 -2.47 -14.51 5.65
N LEU A 58 -3.37 -13.66 6.15
CA LEU A 58 -3.20 -12.91 7.39
C LEU A 58 -3.43 -13.75 8.65
N GLY A 59 -3.99 -14.95 8.52
CA GLY A 59 -4.35 -15.81 9.66
C GLY A 59 -5.53 -15.30 10.49
N ARG A 60 -6.28 -14.30 10.02
CA ARG A 60 -7.41 -13.71 10.74
C ARG A 60 -8.41 -13.04 9.79
N SER A 61 -9.64 -12.85 10.28
CA SER A 61 -10.71 -12.19 9.52
C SER A 61 -10.66 -10.67 9.70
N LEU A 62 -9.92 -9.97 8.84
CA LEU A 62 -9.77 -8.51 8.87
C LEU A 62 -10.62 -7.81 7.80
N LEU A 63 -10.56 -8.32 6.56
CA LEU A 63 -11.28 -7.74 5.44
C LEU A 63 -12.71 -8.32 5.37
N PRO A 64 -13.71 -7.52 4.99
CA PRO A 64 -15.07 -8.02 4.85
C PRO A 64 -15.15 -9.05 3.72
N THR A 65 -15.89 -10.12 3.97
CA THR A 65 -16.07 -11.25 3.03
C THR A 65 -17.50 -11.38 2.49
N ASP A 66 -18.44 -10.57 2.98
CA ASP A 66 -19.87 -10.70 2.66
C ASP A 66 -20.25 -10.27 1.24
N VAL A 67 -21.43 -10.76 0.82
CA VAL A 67 -21.89 -10.86 -0.57
C VAL A 67 -22.42 -9.53 -1.14
N ALA A 68 -22.29 -8.40 -0.45
CA ALA A 68 -22.48 -7.08 -1.05
C ALA A 68 -21.33 -6.79 -2.04
N PRO A 69 -21.44 -5.87 -3.01
CA PRO A 69 -20.37 -5.56 -3.96
C PRO A 69 -19.15 -4.94 -3.24
N LEU A 70 -18.33 -5.77 -2.62
CA LEU A 70 -17.09 -5.38 -1.96
C LEU A 70 -15.98 -5.32 -3.01
N THR A 71 -15.66 -4.12 -3.49
CA THR A 71 -14.29 -3.63 -3.76
C THR A 71 -14.35 -2.35 -4.58
N SER A 72 -14.55 -1.22 -3.91
CA SER A 72 -14.41 0.09 -4.53
C SER A 72 -13.24 0.90 -3.95
N THR A 73 -12.58 0.37 -2.91
CA THR A 73 -11.41 0.97 -2.27
C THR A 73 -10.18 0.09 -2.45
N ILE A 74 -9.06 0.69 -2.90
CA ILE A 74 -7.76 0.02 -2.91
C ILE A 74 -7.33 -0.19 -1.45
N THR A 75 -7.21 -1.44 -1.03
CA THR A 75 -6.67 -1.79 0.29
C THR A 75 -5.23 -2.26 0.14
N ILE A 76 -4.32 -1.63 0.90
CA ILE A 76 -2.92 -2.01 0.96
C ILE A 76 -2.68 -2.61 2.34
N VAL A 77 -2.15 -3.84 2.37
CA VAL A 77 -1.71 -4.50 3.60
C VAL A 77 -0.19 -4.62 3.54
N GLU A 78 0.48 -4.07 4.54
CA GLU A 78 1.93 -4.09 4.66
C GLU A 78 2.35 -4.49 6.08
N HIS A 79 3.57 -5.01 6.21
CA HIS A 79 4.13 -5.31 7.53
C HIS A 79 4.51 -4.01 8.24
N GLY A 80 4.10 -3.88 9.50
CA GLY A 80 4.44 -2.77 10.38
C GLY A 80 4.88 -3.27 11.76
N LYS A 81 5.65 -2.46 12.49
CA LYS A 81 6.03 -2.77 13.89
C LYS A 81 4.83 -2.78 14.83
N GLU A 82 3.84 -1.94 14.52
CA GLU A 82 2.59 -1.81 15.24
C GLU A 82 1.45 -2.03 14.26
N GLU A 83 0.38 -2.62 14.77
CA GLU A 83 -0.84 -2.83 14.00
C GLU A 83 -1.60 -1.51 13.90
N THR A 84 -1.70 -0.96 12.71
CA THR A 84 -2.36 0.33 12.47
C THR A 84 -3.17 0.27 11.19
N ALA A 85 -4.25 1.05 11.16
CA ALA A 85 -5.07 1.25 9.97
C ALA A 85 -5.19 2.74 9.66
N ARG A 86 -5.16 3.08 8.37
CA ARG A 86 -5.27 4.46 7.90
C ARG A 86 -6.13 4.54 6.66
N VAL A 87 -7.09 5.45 6.67
CA VAL A 87 -7.91 5.78 5.51
C VAL A 87 -7.28 6.96 4.77
N LEU A 88 -7.19 6.84 3.44
CA LEU A 88 -6.85 7.95 2.55
C LEU A 88 -8.12 8.33 1.78
N TYR A 89 -8.63 9.53 2.07
CA TYR A 89 -9.80 10.08 1.40
C TYR A 89 -9.43 10.71 0.05
N ALA A 90 -10.41 10.85 -0.84
CA ALA A 90 -10.21 11.40 -2.19
C ALA A 90 -9.71 12.87 -2.18
N ASP A 91 -9.99 13.63 -1.11
CA ASP A 91 -9.50 14.99 -0.87
C ASP A 91 -8.05 15.03 -0.35
N GLY A 92 -7.41 13.88 -0.18
CA GLY A 92 -6.05 13.74 0.34
C GLY A 92 -5.97 13.67 1.87
N ARG A 93 -7.09 13.81 2.59
CA ARG A 93 -7.13 13.66 4.05
C ARG A 93 -6.72 12.25 4.46
N ARG A 94 -6.02 12.16 5.58
CA ARG A 94 -5.52 10.91 6.17
C ARG A 94 -6.01 10.79 7.60
N GLU A 95 -6.60 9.66 7.94
CA GLU A 95 -7.16 9.41 9.26
C GLU A 95 -6.74 8.03 9.76
N PHE A 96 -6.25 7.97 10.99
CA PHE A 96 -6.01 6.69 11.66
C PHE A 96 -7.32 6.19 12.25
N VAL A 97 -7.61 4.92 12.02
CA VAL A 97 -8.80 4.23 12.51
C VAL A 97 -8.38 3.00 13.29
N GLY A 98 -9.29 2.46 14.12
CA GLY A 98 -9.12 1.14 14.71
C GLY A 98 -8.96 0.10 13.61
N VAL A 99 -8.13 -0.91 13.84
CA VAL A 99 -7.94 -1.96 12.83
C VAL A 99 -9.21 -2.80 12.68
N GLU A 100 -9.97 -2.92 13.76
CA GLU A 100 -11.32 -3.44 13.86
C GLU A 100 -12.34 -2.67 13.01
N ASP A 101 -12.11 -1.37 12.77
CA ASP A 101 -13.03 -0.51 12.02
C ASP A 101 -12.79 -0.54 10.51
N VAL A 102 -11.70 -1.19 10.05
CA VAL A 102 -11.33 -1.26 8.63
C VAL A 102 -12.46 -1.80 7.77
N ALA A 103 -13.21 -2.78 8.27
CA ALA A 103 -14.33 -3.38 7.55
C ALA A 103 -15.44 -2.36 7.23
N ALA A 104 -15.67 -1.38 8.11
CA ALA A 104 -16.64 -0.31 7.89
C ALA A 104 -16.16 0.68 6.82
N CYS A 105 -14.85 0.96 6.74
CA CYS A 105 -14.31 1.93 5.79
C CYS A 105 -14.16 1.40 4.35
N VAL A 106 -14.09 0.08 4.18
CA VAL A 106 -13.89 -0.57 2.87
C VAL A 106 -15.18 -1.16 2.29
N SER A 107 -16.31 -0.97 2.96
CA SER A 107 -17.65 -1.35 2.49
C SER A 107 -18.29 -0.24 1.64
N GLU A 108 -19.31 -0.56 0.84
CA GLU A 108 -20.08 0.45 0.09
C GLU A 108 -20.84 1.41 1.01
N GLU A 109 -21.32 0.94 2.17
CA GLU A 109 -22.00 1.79 3.15
C GLU A 109 -21.08 2.88 3.70
N GLY A 110 -19.80 2.54 3.92
CA GLY A 110 -18.77 3.49 4.35
C GLY A 110 -18.11 4.27 3.21
N ASN A 111 -18.24 3.81 1.96
CA ASN A 111 -17.69 4.47 0.78
C ASN A 111 -18.65 4.42 -0.44
N PRO A 112 -19.72 5.23 -0.43
CA PRO A 112 -20.75 5.20 -1.48
C PRO A 112 -20.29 5.81 -2.82
N GLY A 113 -19.18 6.55 -2.84
CA GLY A 113 -18.68 7.28 -4.01
C GLY A 113 -17.77 6.48 -4.93
N ALA A 114 -17.63 5.18 -4.70
CA ALA A 114 -16.64 4.36 -5.40
C ALA A 114 -17.27 3.24 -6.26
N ALA A 115 -18.60 3.23 -6.37
CA ALA A 115 -19.35 2.45 -7.37
C ALA A 115 -19.30 3.08 -8.77
#